data_AF-H8GQQ3-F1
#
_entry.id   AF-H8GQQ3-F1
#
_cell.length_a   1.000
_cell.length_b   1.000
_cell.length_c   1.000
_cell.angle_alpha   90.00
_cell.angle_beta   90.00
_cell.angle_gamma   90.00
#
_symmetry.space_group_name_H-M   'P 1'
#
loop_
_entity.id
_entity.type
_entity.pdbx_description
1 polymer ?
#
loop_
_entity_poly.entity_id
_entity_poly.type
_entity_poly.pdbx_seq_one_letter_code
_entity_poly.pdbx_strand_id
1 'polypeptide(L)'
;MNYELTVHAQESLNKRRNIRLEWLERVLERPQLIEADALDAELEHRLGKIDEFEGWVLRVIVNPHVEPVRVITVFFDRAMRGKL
;
A
#
# COMPACT_ATOMS: atom_id res chain seq x y z
N MET A 1 -3.98 9.07 -9.79
CA MET A 1 -2.70 9.62 -9.27
C MET A 1 -1.53 9.03 -10.06
N ASN A 2 -0.45 9.77 -10.34
CA ASN A 2 0.71 9.22 -11.05
C ASN A 2 1.67 8.56 -10.05
N TYR A 3 2.08 7.30 -10.27
CA TYR A 3 2.99 6.58 -9.37
C TYR A 3 3.93 5.65 -10.12
N GLU A 4 5.06 5.32 -9.50
CA GLU A 4 6.03 4.36 -10.01
C GLU A 4 6.20 3.18 -9.05
N LEU A 5 6.11 1.96 -9.58
CA LEU A 5 6.39 0.75 -8.80
C LEU A 5 7.88 0.44 -8.84
N THR A 6 8.53 0.40 -7.68
CA THR A 6 9.89 -0.15 -7.58
C THR A 6 9.91 -1.63 -7.95
N VAL A 7 11.09 -2.16 -8.28
CA VAL A 7 11.28 -3.60 -8.52
C VAL A 7 10.74 -4.43 -7.36
N HIS A 8 10.96 -3.98 -6.12
CA HIS A 8 10.48 -4.66 -4.92
C HIS A 8 8.93 -4.67 -4.80
N ALA A 9 8.28 -3.56 -5.16
CA ALA A 9 6.81 -3.51 -5.21
C ALA A 9 6.25 -4.43 -6.30
N GLN A 10 6.86 -4.44 -7.49
CA GLN A 10 6.46 -5.33 -8.60
C GLN A 10 6.62 -6.80 -8.20
N GLU A 11 7.73 -7.17 -7.58
CA GLU A 11 7.93 -8.51 -7.05
C GLU A 11 6.89 -8.87 -5.98
N SER A 12 6.54 -7.93 -5.10
CA SER A 12 5.55 -8.15 -4.05
C SER A 12 4.16 -8.40 -4.64
N LEU A 13 3.75 -7.66 -5.66
CA LEU A 13 2.52 -7.90 -6.42
C LEU A 13 2.55 -9.27 -7.11
N ASN A 14 3.65 -9.60 -7.80
CA ASN A 14 3.79 -10.86 -8.52
C ASN A 14 3.78 -12.08 -7.60
N LYS A 15 4.45 -11.99 -6.44
CA LYS A 15 4.46 -13.05 -5.42
C LYS A 15 3.09 -13.20 -4.75
N ARG A 16 2.36 -12.09 -4.59
CA ARG A 16 1.04 -12.04 -3.96
C ARG A 16 -0.03 -11.94 -5.04
N ARG A 17 -0.24 -13.04 -5.76
CA ARG A 17 -1.17 -13.16 -6.92
C ARG A 17 -2.60 -12.64 -6.71
N ASN A 18 -2.99 -12.36 -5.47
CA ASN A 18 -4.33 -11.92 -5.10
C ASN A 18 -4.44 -10.40 -4.94
N ILE A 19 -3.32 -9.65 -4.92
CA ILE A 19 -3.38 -8.18 -4.82
C ILE A 19 -3.68 -7.61 -6.21
N ARG A 20 -4.83 -6.94 -6.32
CA ARG A 20 -5.22 -6.27 -7.55
C ARG A 20 -4.68 -4.84 -7.58
N LEU A 21 -4.27 -4.36 -8.76
CA LEU A 21 -3.82 -2.98 -8.95
C LEU A 21 -4.90 -1.96 -8.58
N GLU A 22 -6.18 -2.26 -8.85
CA GLU A 22 -7.32 -1.42 -8.45
C GLU A 22 -7.35 -1.14 -6.94
N TRP A 23 -6.92 -2.09 -6.10
CA TRP A 23 -6.86 -1.92 -4.65
C TRP A 23 -5.68 -1.07 -4.23
N LEU A 24 -4.52 -1.27 -4.88
CA LEU A 24 -3.36 -0.40 -4.69
C LEU A 24 -3.74 1.06 -5.01
N GLU A 25 -4.32 1.31 -6.18
CA GLU A 25 -4.71 2.65 -6.62
C GLU A 25 -5.74 3.28 -5.68
N ARG A 26 -6.74 2.51 -5.24
CA ARG A 26 -7.73 2.97 -4.26
C ARG A 26 -7.07 3.40 -2.95
N VAL A 27 -6.14 2.61 -2.42
CA VAL A 27 -5.42 2.95 -1.17
C VAL A 27 -4.46 4.13 -1.37
N LEU A 28 -3.88 4.29 -2.56
CA LEU A 28 -3.03 5.44 -2.87
C LEU A 28 -3.84 6.74 -2.90
N GLU A 29 -5.02 6.73 -3.52
CA GLU A 29 -5.86 7.93 -3.69
C GLU A 29 -6.71 8.25 -2.47
N ARG A 30 -7.21 7.22 -1.76
CA ARG A 30 -8.10 7.35 -0.61
C ARG A 30 -7.70 6.38 0.51
N PRO A 31 -6.52 6.58 1.13
CA PRO A 31 -6.14 5.80 2.30
C PRO A 31 -7.13 6.05 3.44
N GLN A 32 -7.48 5.00 4.17
CA GLN A 32 -8.28 5.13 5.39
C GLN A 32 -7.41 5.51 6.60
N LEU A 33 -6.15 5.09 6.58
CA LEU A 33 -5.15 5.46 7.58
C LEU A 33 -3.82 5.74 6.89
N ILE A 34 -3.15 6.81 7.32
CA ILE A 34 -1.80 7.16 6.92
C ILE A 34 -0.94 7.16 8.18
N GLU A 35 0.14 6.38 8.18
CA GLU A 35 1.13 6.34 9.25
C GLU A 35 2.50 6.72 8.66
N ALA A 36 3.31 7.48 9.39
CA ALA A 36 4.72 7.65 9.01
C ALA A 36 5.48 6.35 9.30
N ASP A 37 6.46 6.00 8.47
CA ASP A 37 7.35 4.89 8.77
C ASP A 37 8.22 5.22 9.99
N ALA A 38 8.39 4.24 10.89
CA ALA A 38 9.11 4.45 12.15
C ALA A 38 10.64 4.51 11.99
N LEU A 39 11.17 3.99 10.87
CA LEU A 39 12.58 3.90 10.56
C LEU A 39 13.00 4.94 9.51
N ASP A 40 12.11 5.29 8.59
CA ASP A 40 12.37 6.20 7.49
C ASP A 40 11.33 7.34 7.44
N ALA A 41 11.71 8.54 7.85
CA ALA A 41 10.80 9.69 7.86
C ALA A 41 10.31 10.13 6.47
N GLU A 42 10.95 9.67 5.39
CA GLU A 42 10.53 9.94 4.01
C GLU A 42 9.49 8.94 3.50
N LEU A 43 9.16 7.91 4.27
CA LEU A 43 8.19 6.89 3.89
C LEU A 43 6.87 7.04 4.66
N GLU A 44 5.78 6.83 3.92
CA GLU A 44 4.42 6.78 4.45
C GLU A 44 3.81 5.40 4.20
N HIS A 45 3.08 4.91 5.20
CA HIS A 45 2.28 3.71 5.14
C HIS A 45 0.83 4.12 4.94
N ARG A 46 0.30 3.80 3.77
CA ARG A 46 -1.10 4.00 3.42
C ARG A 46 -1.84 2.69 3.58
N LEU A 47 -2.83 2.68 4.45
CA LEU A 47 -3.65 1.51 4.73
C LEU A 47 -5.06 1.74 4.21
N GLY A 48 -5.63 0.70 3.61
CA GLY A 48 -7.05 0.65 3.33
C GLY A 48 -7.58 -0.77 3.37
N LYS A 49 -8.76 -0.90 3.95
CA LYS A 49 -9.52 -2.14 4.02
C LYS A 49 -10.14 -2.44 2.67
N ILE A 50 -10.05 -3.70 2.27
CA ILE A 50 -10.63 -4.24 1.06
C ILE A 50 -11.82 -5.11 1.46
N ASP A 51 -13.01 -4.52 1.44
CA ASP A 51 -14.25 -5.23 1.79
C ASP A 51 -14.53 -6.38 0.82
N GLU A 52 -14.13 -6.24 -0.45
CA GLU A 52 -14.23 -7.27 -1.49
C GLU A 52 -13.30 -8.47 -1.23
N PHE A 53 -12.39 -8.38 -0.27
CA PHE A 53 -11.42 -9.42 0.06
C PHE A 53 -11.40 -9.70 1.57
N GLU A 54 -12.52 -10.21 2.08
CA GLU A 54 -12.71 -10.61 3.49
C GLU A 54 -12.36 -9.51 4.52
N GLY A 55 -12.44 -8.23 4.12
CA GLY A 55 -12.05 -7.11 4.97
C GLY A 55 -10.55 -7.07 5.31
N TRP A 56 -9.70 -7.64 4.46
CA TRP A 56 -8.25 -7.57 4.65
C TRP A 56 -7.76 -6.15 4.44
N VAL A 57 -6.77 -5.76 5.24
CA VAL A 57 -6.16 -4.43 5.12
C VAL A 57 -4.96 -4.53 4.19
N LEU A 58 -4.97 -3.74 3.13
CA LEU A 58 -3.84 -3.55 2.24
C LEU A 58 -2.98 -2.40 2.78
N ARG A 59 -1.72 -2.69 3.08
CA ARG A 59 -0.70 -1.72 3.47
C ARG A 59 0.19 -1.45 2.26
N VAL A 60 0.30 -0.19 1.88
CA VAL A 60 1.09 0.31 0.76
C VAL A 60 2.13 1.28 1.33
N ILE A 61 3.40 0.99 1.13
CA ILE A 61 4.48 1.87 1.58
C ILE A 61 4.93 2.70 0.37
N VAL A 62 4.89 4.02 0.53
CA VAL A 62 5.25 4.98 -0.51
C VAL A 62 6.26 5.99 -0.02
N ASN A 63 7.07 6.50 -0.95
CA ASN A 63 7.78 7.75 -0.76
C ASN A 63 7.00 8.86 -1.49
N PRO A 64 6.28 9.74 -0.78
CA PRO A 64 5.53 10.84 -1.38
C PRO A 64 6.40 12.06 -1.73
N HIS A 65 7.68 12.09 -1.30
CA HIS A 65 8.59 13.22 -1.52
C HIS A 65 9.25 13.22 -2.91
N VAL A 66 8.96 12.20 -3.72
CA VAL A 66 9.43 12.07 -5.11
C VAL A 66 8.26 12.14 -6.09
N GLU A 67 8.48 12.76 -7.25
CA GLU A 67 7.47 12.89 -8.32
C GLU A 67 7.96 12.10 -9.56
N PRO A 68 7.21 11.09 -10.04
CA PRO A 68 5.94 10.58 -9.48
C PRO A 68 6.15 9.81 -8.16
N VAL A 69 5.10 9.74 -7.34
CA VAL A 69 5.14 9.03 -6.04
C VAL A 69 5.61 7.59 -6.21
N ARG A 70 6.57 7.17 -5.39
CA ARG A 70 7.21 5.87 -5.56
C ARG A 70 6.64 4.86 -4.58
N VAL A 71 6.08 3.77 -5.10
CA VAL A 71 5.60 2.63 -4.30
C VAL A 71 6.77 1.69 -4.03
N ILE A 72 7.11 1.55 -2.76
CA ILE A 72 8.24 0.75 -2.30
C ILE A 72 7.82 -0.70 -2.13
N THR A 73 6.69 -0.94 -1.46
CA THR A 73 6.15 -2.29 -1.28
C THR A 73 4.64 -2.25 -1.05
N VAL A 74 4.01 -3.40 -1.26
CA VAL A 74 2.56 -3.56 -1.09
C VAL A 74 2.26 -4.97 -0.57
N PHE A 75 1.47 -5.03 0.49
CA PHE A 75 1.11 -6.30 1.11
C PHE A 75 -0.16 -6.23 1.94
N PHE A 76 -0.76 -7.39 2.15
CA PHE A 76 -1.83 -7.52 3.14
C PHE A 76 -1.28 -7.56 4.56
N ASP A 77 -1.77 -6.65 5.39
CA ASP A 77 -1.49 -6.57 6.80
C ASP A 77 -2.53 -7.39 7.59
N ARG A 78 -2.13 -8.62 7.96
CA ARG A 78 -2.99 -9.53 8.73
C ARG A 78 -3.23 -9.07 10.16
N ALA A 79 -2.37 -8.22 10.72
CA ALA A 79 -2.50 -7.74 12.09
C ALA A 79 -3.57 -6.65 12.24
N MET A 80 -3.92 -6.00 11.12
CA MET A 80 -4.95 -4.95 11.04
C MET A 80 -6.34 -5.47 10.66
N ARG A 81 -6.50 -6.78 10.43
CA ARG A 81 -7.81 -7.37 10.12
C ARG A 81 -8.80 -7.12 11.26
N GLY A 82 -9.88 -6.39 10.98
CA GLY A 82 -10.91 -6.01 11.95
C GLY A 82 -10.57 -4.84 12.88
N LYS A 83 -9.44 -4.14 12.65
CA LYS A 83 -9.05 -2.93 13.39
C LYS A 83 -9.28 -1.62 12.61
N LEU A 84 -9.66 -1.75 11.34
CA LEU A 84 -9.94 -0.70 10.38
C LEU A 84 -11.37 -0.83 9.86
#